data_AF-A0A3D1ACE6-F1
#
_entry.id   AF-A0A3D1ACE6-F1
#
_cell.length_a   1.000
_cell.length_b   1.000
_cell.length_c   1.000
_cell.angle_alpha   90.00
_cell.angle_beta   90.00
_cell.angle_gamma   90.00
#
_symmetry.space_group_name_H-M   'P 1'
#
loop_
_entity.id
_entity.type
_entity.pdbx_description
1 polymer ?
#
loop_
_entity_poly.entity_id
_entity_poly.type
_entity_poly.pdbx_seq_one_letter_code
_entity_poly.pdbx_strand_id
1 'polypeptide(L)'
;FFLRDADNILQSDVVMILGTRQKVQGLNCAHCGYNTCETKPEKVPCALNTIDLGIAVGSACSKASDLRVDTRVMFSAGLAAQRLGMLGDGCGCVMAIPVSATSKNPFFDRKPKEPQQK
;
A
#
# COMPACT_ATOMS: atom_id res chain seq x y z
N PHE A 1 9.75 -12.09 -2.37
CA PHE A 1 8.91 -10.87 -2.45
C PHE A 1 9.46 -9.76 -1.55
N PHE A 2 9.46 -9.91 -0.21
CA PHE A 2 9.99 -8.91 0.72
C PHE A 2 11.43 -8.44 0.44
N LEU A 3 12.38 -9.36 0.27
CA LEU A 3 13.78 -8.99 -0.04
C LEU A 3 13.90 -8.19 -1.33
N ARG A 4 13.12 -8.55 -2.36
CA ARG A 4 13.09 -7.83 -3.64
C ARG A 4 12.56 -6.40 -3.44
N ASP A 5 11.48 -6.25 -2.70
CA ASP A 5 10.86 -4.95 -2.50
C ASP A 5 11.68 -4.07 -1.54
N ALA A 6 12.39 -4.67 -0.58
CA ALA A 6 13.35 -3.99 0.27
C ALA A 6 14.47 -3.33 -0.57
N ASP A 7 15.06 -4.07 -1.52
CA ASP A 7 16.07 -3.49 -2.40
C ASP A 7 15.53 -2.39 -3.30
N ASN A 8 14.29 -2.52 -3.80
CA ASN A 8 13.65 -1.47 -4.60
C ASN A 8 13.43 -0.19 -3.79
N ILE A 9 13.09 -0.31 -2.51
CA ILE A 9 12.86 0.84 -1.63
C ILE A 9 14.17 1.59 -1.34
N LEU A 10 15.29 0.88 -1.25
CA LEU A 10 16.61 1.52 -1.11
C LEU A 10 17.01 2.36 -2.33
N GLN A 11 16.37 2.12 -3.48
CA GLN A 11 16.56 2.92 -4.71
C GLN A 11 15.55 4.07 -4.84
N SER A 12 14.64 4.25 -3.87
CA SER A 12 13.66 5.33 -3.88
C SER A 12 14.14 6.53 -3.07
N ASP A 13 13.80 7.74 -3.52
CA ASP A 13 14.13 8.98 -2.80
C ASP A 13 13.32 9.12 -1.51
N VAL A 14 12.06 8.69 -1.54
CA VAL A 14 11.15 8.72 -0.40
C VAL A 14 10.15 7.57 -0.46
N VAL A 15 9.69 7.12 0.71
CA VAL A 15 8.60 6.15 0.84
C VAL A 15 7.44 6.81 1.57
N MET A 16 6.32 6.95 0.88
CA MET A 16 5.08 7.37 1.52
C MET A 16 4.33 6.15 2.07
N ILE A 17 3.84 6.25 3.31
CA ILE A 17 3.09 5.18 3.97
C ILE A 17 1.67 5.69 4.20
N LEU A 18 0.69 4.95 3.70
CA LEU A 18 -0.73 5.26 3.81
C LEU A 18 -1.41 4.11 4.53
N GLY A 19 -2.35 4.41 5.42
CA GLY A 19 -3.13 3.38 6.08
C GLY A 19 -4.51 3.87 6.47
N THR A 20 -5.39 2.92 6.74
CA THR A 20 -6.76 3.20 7.17
C THR A 20 -7.04 2.57 8.52
N ARG A 21 -7.80 3.30 9.34
CA ARG A 21 -8.34 2.80 10.61
C ARG A 21 -9.70 2.17 10.36
N GLN A 22 -10.00 1.13 11.12
CA GLN A 22 -11.33 0.53 11.05
C GLN A 22 -12.37 1.53 11.56
N LYS A 23 -13.37 1.80 10.73
CA LYS A 23 -14.54 2.61 11.09
C LYS A 23 -15.80 1.88 10.65
N VAL A 24 -16.68 1.63 11.61
CA VAL A 24 -18.01 1.08 11.33
C VAL A 24 -18.84 2.14 10.60
N GLN A 25 -19.32 1.80 9.40
CA GLN A 25 -20.07 2.73 8.56
C GLN A 25 -21.59 2.67 8.80
N GLY A 26 -22.11 1.59 9.41
CA GLY A 26 -23.53 1.44 9.72
C GLY A 26 -24.45 1.19 8.51
N LEU A 27 -23.89 0.94 7.32
CA LEU A 27 -24.67 0.80 6.07
C LEU A 27 -25.31 -0.58 5.90
N ASN A 28 -24.88 -1.61 6.64
CA ASN A 28 -25.38 -2.99 6.53
C ASN A 28 -25.42 -3.53 5.08
N CYS A 29 -24.44 -3.14 4.25
CA CYS A 29 -24.44 -3.41 2.82
C CYS A 29 -23.96 -4.81 2.41
N ALA A 30 -23.58 -5.66 3.37
CA ALA A 30 -22.99 -6.98 3.14
C ALA A 30 -21.72 -7.05 2.26
N HIS A 31 -21.13 -5.91 1.86
CA HIS A 31 -20.03 -5.88 0.90
C HIS A 31 -18.71 -6.48 1.43
N CYS A 32 -18.56 -6.59 2.75
CA CYS A 32 -17.43 -7.28 3.40
C CYS A 32 -17.73 -8.75 3.75
N GLY A 33 -18.86 -9.29 3.28
CA GLY A 33 -19.28 -10.68 3.51
C GLY A 33 -20.15 -10.92 4.76
N TYR A 34 -20.55 -9.87 5.48
CA TYR A 34 -21.36 -9.96 6.71
C TYR A 34 -22.66 -9.18 6.58
N ASN A 35 -23.79 -9.80 6.94
CA ASN A 35 -25.13 -9.23 6.76
C ASN A 35 -25.30 -7.85 7.42
N THR A 36 -24.78 -7.66 8.63
CA THR A 36 -24.84 -6.37 9.32
C THR A 36 -23.45 -5.95 9.79
N CYS A 37 -23.27 -4.65 9.97
CA CYS A 37 -22.05 -4.08 10.53
C CYS A 37 -21.81 -4.53 11.98
N GLU A 38 -22.87 -4.83 12.73
CA GLU A 38 -22.81 -5.32 14.11
C GLU A 38 -22.34 -6.77 14.21
N THR A 39 -22.75 -7.62 13.27
CA THR A 39 -22.36 -9.04 13.23
C THR A 39 -20.95 -9.28 12.67
N LYS A 40 -20.35 -8.25 12.07
CA LYS A 40 -19.00 -8.30 11.52
C LYS A 40 -17.95 -8.36 12.65
N PRO A 41 -17.07 -9.36 12.69
CA PRO A 41 -15.98 -9.40 13.66
C PRO A 41 -15.06 -8.19 13.51
N GLU A 42 -14.56 -7.66 14.63
CA GLU A 42 -13.71 -6.46 14.67
C GLU A 42 -12.44 -6.59 13.79
N LYS A 43 -11.87 -7.79 13.74
CA LYS A 43 -10.66 -8.08 12.94
C LYS A 43 -10.91 -8.09 11.43
N VAL A 44 -12.16 -8.19 10.97
CA VAL A 44 -12.48 -8.17 9.55
C VAL A 44 -12.58 -6.73 9.08
N PRO A 45 -11.75 -6.31 8.10
CA PRO A 45 -11.80 -4.94 7.63
C PRO A 45 -13.12 -4.62 6.93
N CYS A 46 -13.67 -3.42 7.15
CA CYS A 46 -14.76 -2.93 6.31
C CYS A 46 -14.25 -2.72 4.88
N ALA A 47 -14.95 -3.27 3.89
CA ALA A 47 -14.61 -3.11 2.48
C ALA A 47 -14.52 -1.64 2.06
N LEU A 48 -15.40 -0.78 2.60
CA LEU A 48 -15.39 0.65 2.30
C LEU A 48 -14.14 1.36 2.84
N ASN A 49 -13.66 1.03 4.04
CA ASN A 49 -12.41 1.61 4.53
C ASN A 49 -11.21 1.22 3.65
N THR A 50 -11.22 0.00 3.11
CA THR A 50 -10.20 -0.45 2.14
C THR A 50 -10.33 0.27 0.80
N ILE A 51 -11.55 0.54 0.35
CA ILE A 51 -11.80 1.34 -0.87
C ILE A 51 -11.33 2.78 -0.66
N ASP A 52 -11.61 3.40 0.47
CA ASP A 52 -11.14 4.75 0.81
C ASP A 52 -9.60 4.82 0.77
N LEU A 53 -8.92 3.80 1.31
CA LEU A 53 -7.46 3.68 1.21
C LEU A 53 -7.02 3.53 -0.25
N GLY A 54 -7.74 2.74 -1.06
CA GLY A 54 -7.47 2.59 -2.49
C GLY A 54 -7.61 3.91 -3.26
N ILE A 55 -8.61 4.73 -2.94
CA ILE A 55 -8.79 6.08 -3.50
C ILE A 55 -7.60 6.96 -3.11
N ALA A 56 -7.21 6.97 -1.83
CA ALA A 56 -6.05 7.74 -1.38
C ALA A 56 -4.75 7.32 -2.08
N VAL A 57 -4.52 6.01 -2.23
CA VAL A 57 -3.38 5.46 -2.99
C VAL A 57 -3.44 5.89 -4.46
N GLY A 58 -4.60 5.80 -5.10
CA GLY A 58 -4.81 6.21 -6.49
C GLY A 58 -4.55 7.70 -6.70
N SER A 59 -5.09 8.55 -5.84
CA SER A 59 -4.87 10.00 -5.88
C SER A 59 -3.40 10.37 -5.68
N ALA A 60 -2.72 9.71 -4.74
CA ALA A 60 -1.28 9.86 -4.53
C ALA A 60 -0.46 9.53 -5.80
N CYS A 61 -0.70 8.36 -6.38
CA CYS A 61 -0.03 7.93 -7.62
C CYS A 61 -0.35 8.85 -8.80
N SER A 62 -1.59 9.32 -8.93
CA SER A 62 -1.98 10.29 -9.97
C SER A 62 -1.19 11.59 -9.82
N LYS A 63 -1.11 12.14 -8.59
CA LYS A 63 -0.36 13.37 -8.33
C LYS A 63 1.14 13.21 -8.59
N ALA A 64 1.71 12.07 -8.21
CA ALA A 64 3.08 11.74 -8.52
C ALA A 64 3.33 11.69 -10.05
N SER A 65 2.40 11.09 -10.80
CA SER A 65 2.46 11.08 -12.26
C SER A 65 2.35 12.49 -12.87
N ASP A 66 1.51 13.36 -12.33
CA ASP A 66 1.44 14.77 -12.77
C ASP A 66 2.77 15.50 -12.57
N LEU A 67 3.47 15.18 -11.48
CA LEU A 67 4.80 15.68 -11.16
C LEU A 67 5.93 14.94 -11.87
N ARG A 68 5.60 13.97 -12.74
CA ARG A 68 6.55 13.16 -13.53
C ARG A 68 7.56 12.38 -12.67
N VAL A 69 7.15 11.97 -11.47
CA VAL A 69 7.96 11.08 -10.62
C VAL A 69 7.42 9.66 -10.65
N ASP A 70 8.33 8.69 -10.63
CA ASP A 70 8.01 7.28 -10.68
C ASP A 70 7.48 6.79 -9.34
N THR A 71 6.50 5.89 -9.37
CA THR A 71 5.94 5.29 -8.14
C THR A 71 5.65 3.79 -8.31
N ARG A 72 5.59 3.08 -7.18
CA ARG A 72 5.12 1.70 -7.15
C ARG A 72 4.38 1.39 -5.86
N VAL A 73 3.10 1.04 -5.94
CA VAL A 73 2.34 0.59 -4.78
C VAL A 73 2.83 -0.78 -4.30
N MET A 74 3.15 -0.90 -3.01
CA MET A 74 3.71 -2.11 -2.39
C MET A 74 2.98 -2.49 -1.10
N PHE A 75 2.43 -3.71 -1.06
CA PHE A 75 1.83 -4.27 0.15
C PHE A 75 2.88 -4.80 1.14
N SER A 76 4.03 -5.31 0.67
CA SER A 76 5.12 -5.84 1.51
C SER A 76 5.63 -4.77 2.46
N ALA A 77 5.98 -3.62 1.90
CA ALA A 77 6.49 -2.50 2.65
C ALA A 77 5.43 -1.87 3.55
N GLY A 78 4.17 -1.81 3.08
CA GLY A 78 3.04 -1.43 3.94
C GLY A 78 2.87 -2.36 5.14
N LEU A 79 2.91 -3.67 4.93
CA LEU A 79 2.82 -4.67 6.00
C LEU A 79 4.02 -4.62 6.95
N ALA A 80 5.23 -4.36 6.43
CA ALA A 80 6.41 -4.14 7.27
C ALA A 80 6.24 -2.89 8.14
N ALA A 81 5.82 -1.77 7.55
CA ALA A 81 5.54 -0.53 8.28
C ALA A 81 4.46 -0.70 9.36
N GLN A 82 3.42 -1.49 9.06
CA GLN A 82 2.38 -1.83 10.04
C GLN A 82 2.94 -2.62 11.21
N ARG A 83 3.77 -3.65 10.95
CA ARG A 83 4.42 -4.44 12.02
C ARG A 83 5.40 -3.63 12.85
N LEU A 84 6.01 -2.61 12.26
CA LEU A 84 6.89 -1.67 12.94
C LEU A 84 6.12 -0.57 13.70
N GLY A 85 4.78 -0.53 13.60
CA GLY A 85 3.96 0.47 14.30
C GLY A 85 4.12 1.90 13.78
N MET A 86 4.56 2.08 12.53
CA MET A 86 4.92 3.41 12.00
C MET A 86 3.74 4.40 11.92
N LEU A 87 2.50 3.90 11.85
CA LEU A 87 1.28 4.72 11.86
C LEU A 87 0.54 4.71 13.21
N GLY A 88 1.18 4.16 14.25
CA GLY A 88 0.58 3.94 15.56
C GLY A 88 -0.50 2.84 15.55
N ASP A 89 -1.17 2.71 16.70
CA ASP A 89 -2.17 1.67 16.92
C ASP A 89 -3.47 1.93 16.16
N GLY A 90 -4.19 0.85 15.85
CA GLY A 90 -5.51 0.88 15.21
C GLY A 90 -5.50 1.07 13.69
N CYS A 91 -4.33 1.18 13.05
CA CYS A 91 -4.21 1.17 11.59
C CYS A 91 -4.17 -0.28 11.06
N GLY A 92 -5.27 -0.73 10.43
CA GLY A 92 -5.49 -2.13 10.12
C GLY A 92 -5.01 -2.58 8.73
N CYS A 93 -5.05 -1.68 7.76
CA CYS A 93 -4.55 -1.92 6.40
C CYS A 93 -3.62 -0.78 6.01
N VAL A 94 -2.39 -1.12 5.65
CA VAL A 94 -1.31 -0.18 5.36
C VAL A 94 -0.65 -0.54 4.02
N MET A 95 -0.44 0.47 3.19
CA MET A 95 0.21 0.39 1.89
C MET A 95 1.39 1.37 1.86
N ALA A 96 2.44 1.02 1.12
CA ALA A 96 3.56 1.91 0.88
C ALA A 96 3.65 2.28 -0.60
N ILE A 97 4.10 3.49 -0.86
CA ILE A 97 4.37 4.05 -2.19
C ILE A 97 5.78 4.64 -2.15
N PRO A 98 6.82 3.86 -2.46
CA PRO A 98 8.11 4.40 -2.86
C PRO A 98 7.95 5.32 -4.08
N VAL A 99 8.68 6.42 -4.06
CA VAL A 99 8.70 7.48 -5.08
C VAL A 99 10.14 7.74 -5.49
N SER A 100 10.38 7.91 -6.79
CA SER A 100 11.70 8.19 -7.35
C SER A 100 11.65 9.28 -8.42
N ALA A 101 12.58 10.24 -8.35
CA ALA A 101 12.79 11.29 -9.34
C ALA A 101 14.14 11.10 -10.07
N THR A 102 14.45 9.84 -10.39
CA THR A 102 15.71 9.42 -11.03
C THR A 102 15.58 9.36 -12.56
N SER A 103 16.71 9.28 -13.26
CA SER A 103 16.74 9.25 -14.74
C SER A 103 16.17 7.97 -15.38
N LYS A 104 15.98 6.91 -14.59
CA LYS A 104 15.33 5.65 -14.96
C LYS A 104 14.38 5.24 -13.85
N ASN A 105 13.37 4.45 -14.21
CA ASN A 105 12.39 4.00 -13.23
C ASN A 105 12.94 2.77 -12.47
N PRO A 106 13.37 2.91 -11.21
CA PRO A 106 14.01 1.80 -10.48
C PRO A 106 13.03 0.65 -10.17
N PHE A 107 11.72 0.91 -10.27
CA PHE A 107 10.70 -0.08 -9.95
C PHE A 107 10.39 -1.02 -11.12
N PHE A 108 10.73 -0.63 -12.35
CA PHE A 108 10.48 -1.41 -13.57
C PHE A 108 11.76 -1.73 -14.36
N ASP A 109 12.75 -0.83 -14.39
CA ASP A 109 14.03 -1.00 -15.09
C ASP A 109 15.07 -1.72 -14.21
N ARG A 110 14.85 -3.03 -14.00
CA ARG A 110 15.63 -3.84 -13.05
C ARG A 110 16.57 -4.82 -13.77
N LYS A 111 17.78 -4.97 -13.23
CA LYS A 111 18.67 -6.07 -13.60
C LYS A 111 18.13 -7.39 -13.01
N PRO A 112 17.93 -8.45 -13.80
CA PRO A 112 17.55 -9.75 -13.25
C PRO A 112 18.62 -10.25 -12.28
N LYS A 113 18.20 -10.81 -11.15
CA LYS A 113 19.11 -11.35 -10.11
C LYS A 113 19.60 -12.76 -10.40
N GLU A 114 18.91 -13.49 -11.28
CA GLU A 114 19.36 -14.79 -11.74
C GLU A 114 20.27 -14.62 -12.96
N PRO A 115 21.38 -15.38 -13.05
CA PRO A 115 22.14 -15.45 -14.29
C PRO A 115 21.19 -15.96 -15.38
N GLN A 116 21.07 -15.19 -16.47
CA GLN A 116 20.35 -15.64 -17.65
C GLN A 116 20.96 -16.97 -18.08
N GLN A 117 20.19 -18.05 -17.97
CA GLN A 117 20.54 -19.32 -18.59
C GLN A 117 20.63 -19.03 -20.09
N LYS A 118 21.87 -18.99 -20.59
CA LYS A 118 22.17 -18.92 -22.02
C LYS A 118 21.98 -20.30 -22.63
#